data_AF-A0AAE8LPL7-F1
#
_entry.id   AF-A0AAE8LPL7-F1
#
_cell.length_a   1.000
_cell.length_b   1.000
_cell.length_c   1.000
_cell.angle_alpha   90.00
_cell.angle_beta   90.00
_cell.angle_gamma   90.00
#
_symmetry.space_group_name_H-M   'P 1'
#
loop_
_entity.id
_entity.type
_entity.pdbx_description
1 polymer ?
#
loop_
_entity_poly.entity_id
_entity_poly.type
_entity_poly.pdbx_seq_one_letter_code
_entity_poly.pdbx_strand_id
1 'polypeptide(L)'
;MSGLDRMFAKIVLASRPADTTALPLITMHLHYPDIIHGEVMTHRVFSRNARSMRAVPIKTMVEEVRNDPFVPWHWGKNQRGMQALEECNTRIPTDFIPMELECNDLDREEAWRHAARTAAGFAEAFGEAGYHKQVANRLIAPFTWKHTLITSTSWANFLHLRDHDDAEPHFHDLAIMVREALAGAQYQTLLHGDWHLPYVTRQEKKFHSLDVLQKLSVARSARISYAPFDGDASIERELERYDLLVGSSPLHASPTEHQATPDRGSKLYLGNGKMIFENPDLGGNFGPGWIQFRKTLAGEYVKDAA
;
A
#
# COMPACT_ATOMS: atom_id res chain seq x y z
N MET A 1 -2.92 8.54 21.47
CA MET A 1 -2.57 7.28 20.79
C MET A 1 -1.10 7.38 20.41
N SER A 2 -0.32 6.35 20.69
CA SER A 2 1.06 6.27 20.23
C SER A 2 1.09 6.15 18.70
N GLY A 3 2.20 6.52 18.04
CA GLY A 3 2.33 6.33 16.59
C GLY A 3 2.11 4.86 16.18
N LEU A 4 2.60 3.92 17.01
CA LEU A 4 2.45 2.49 16.80
C LEU A 4 0.97 2.05 16.72
N ASP A 5 0.07 2.69 17.47
CA ASP A 5 -1.37 2.36 17.47
C ASP A 5 -2.04 2.66 16.11
N ARG A 6 -1.44 3.54 15.28
CA ARG A 6 -1.97 3.88 13.94
C ARG A 6 -1.46 2.93 12.87
N MET A 7 -0.29 2.33 13.05
CA MET A 7 0.27 1.41 12.07
C MET A 7 -0.50 0.09 12.09
N PHE A 8 -0.80 -0.46 10.91
CA PHE A 8 -1.46 -1.77 10.84
C PHE A 8 -1.16 -2.51 9.53
N ALA A 9 -1.31 -3.83 9.60
CA ALA A 9 -1.45 -4.73 8.47
C ALA A 9 -2.75 -5.53 8.60
N LYS A 10 -3.68 -5.38 7.65
CA LYS A 10 -4.99 -6.07 7.70
C LYS A 10 -5.20 -6.90 6.45
N ILE A 11 -5.53 -8.18 6.60
CA ILE A 11 -5.96 -9.05 5.50
C ILE A 11 -7.30 -8.54 4.98
N VAL A 12 -7.33 -8.14 3.72
CA VAL A 12 -8.57 -7.80 3.00
C VAL A 12 -9.19 -9.07 2.43
N LEU A 13 -8.36 -9.92 1.82
CA LEU A 13 -8.78 -11.21 1.28
C LEU A 13 -7.57 -12.13 1.18
N ALA A 14 -7.75 -13.40 1.54
CA ALA A 14 -6.77 -14.46 1.30
C ALA A 14 -7.45 -15.60 0.53
N SER A 15 -6.80 -16.13 -0.49
CA SER A 15 -7.36 -17.17 -1.36
C SER A 15 -6.36 -18.25 -1.69
N ARG A 16 -6.81 -19.50 -1.69
CA ARG A 16 -6.02 -20.67 -2.05
C ARG A 16 -6.69 -21.41 -3.21
N PRO A 17 -5.96 -21.76 -4.29
CA PRO A 17 -6.47 -22.65 -5.32
C PRO A 17 -6.74 -24.05 -4.77
N ALA A 18 -7.84 -24.68 -5.16
CA ALA A 18 -8.21 -26.03 -4.69
C ALA A 18 -7.34 -27.12 -5.34
N ASP A 19 -7.13 -27.01 -6.66
CA ASP A 19 -6.67 -28.13 -7.49
C ASP A 19 -5.27 -27.92 -8.07
N THR A 20 -4.55 -26.89 -7.63
CA THR A 20 -3.22 -26.57 -8.14
C THR A 20 -2.18 -26.36 -7.04
N THR A 21 -0.89 -26.36 -7.42
CA THR A 21 0.27 -26.11 -6.55
C THR A 21 0.62 -24.62 -6.47
N ALA A 22 -0.25 -23.75 -7.00
CA ALA A 22 -0.03 -22.32 -6.95
C ALA A 22 -0.10 -21.83 -5.51
N LEU A 23 0.79 -20.89 -5.17
CA LEU A 23 0.84 -20.32 -3.83
C LEU A 23 -0.44 -19.53 -3.52
N PRO A 24 -0.86 -19.45 -2.25
CA PRO A 24 -2.00 -18.63 -1.87
C PRO A 24 -1.79 -17.16 -2.24
N LEU A 25 -2.86 -16.51 -2.69
CA LEU A 25 -2.88 -15.08 -3.04
C LEU A 25 -3.51 -14.29 -1.91
N ILE A 26 -2.81 -13.27 -1.44
CA ILE A 26 -3.22 -12.48 -0.29
C ILE A 26 -3.21 -11.00 -0.66
N THR A 27 -4.30 -10.32 -0.34
CA THR A 27 -4.42 -8.86 -0.43
C THR A 27 -4.49 -8.29 0.98
N MET A 28 -3.61 -7.34 1.29
CA MET A 28 -3.52 -6.65 2.57
C MET A 28 -3.66 -5.13 2.42
N HIS A 29 -4.40 -4.52 3.34
CA HIS A 29 -4.40 -3.08 3.55
C HIS A 29 -3.41 -2.76 4.65
N LEU A 30 -2.36 -2.05 4.28
CA LEU A 30 -1.33 -1.56 5.19
C LEU A 30 -1.52 -0.07 5.44
N HIS A 31 -1.21 0.37 6.66
CA HIS A 31 -1.11 1.78 7.03
C HIS A 31 0.17 1.99 7.81
N TYR A 32 1.06 2.86 7.33
CA TYR A 32 2.42 3.03 7.85
C TYR A 32 2.95 4.44 7.54
N PRO A 33 4.01 4.92 8.22
CA PRO A 33 4.53 6.27 7.97
C PRO A 33 5.22 6.39 6.61
N ASP A 34 5.09 7.55 5.95
CA ASP A 34 5.59 7.74 4.58
C ASP A 34 7.12 7.54 4.45
N ILE A 35 7.86 7.71 5.56
CA ILE A 35 9.31 7.56 5.59
C ILE A 35 9.81 6.17 5.14
N ILE A 36 9.04 5.10 5.38
CA ILE A 36 9.41 3.74 4.96
C ILE A 36 8.81 3.35 3.60
N HIS A 37 8.00 4.23 2.97
CA HIS A 37 7.32 3.90 1.73
C HIS A 37 8.30 3.55 0.60
N GLY A 38 9.42 4.27 0.51
CA GLY A 38 10.47 3.99 -0.47
C GLY A 38 11.00 2.56 -0.36
N GLU A 39 11.20 2.06 0.86
CA GLU A 39 11.66 0.69 1.08
C GLU A 39 10.59 -0.35 0.75
N VAL A 40 9.32 -0.10 1.07
CA VAL A 40 8.20 -0.95 0.64
C VAL A 40 8.19 -1.06 -0.89
N MET A 41 8.53 0.01 -1.61
CA MET A 41 8.53 0.00 -3.07
C MET A 41 9.61 -0.88 -3.71
N THR A 42 10.66 -1.25 -2.97
CA THR A 42 11.75 -2.12 -3.46
C THR A 42 11.33 -3.58 -3.65
N HIS A 43 10.23 -4.00 -3.01
CA HIS A 43 9.68 -5.35 -3.14
C HIS A 43 8.87 -5.52 -4.43
N ARG A 44 9.56 -5.74 -5.54
CA ARG A 44 9.01 -5.81 -6.92
C ARG A 44 7.90 -6.85 -7.12
N VAL A 45 7.84 -7.89 -6.28
CA VAL A 45 6.81 -8.95 -6.35
C VAL A 45 5.44 -8.51 -5.84
N PHE A 46 5.32 -7.29 -5.31
CA PHE A 46 4.07 -6.74 -4.79
C PHE A 46 3.31 -5.94 -5.84
N SER A 47 2.04 -6.29 -6.09
CA SER A 47 1.07 -5.42 -6.76
C SER A 47 0.57 -4.39 -5.76
N ARG A 48 0.52 -3.11 -6.15
CA ARG A 48 0.38 -2.02 -5.17
C ARG A 48 -0.55 -0.89 -5.65
N ASN A 49 -1.42 -0.43 -4.77
CA ASN A 49 -2.03 0.91 -4.87
C ASN A 49 -1.78 1.65 -3.56
N ALA A 50 -1.35 2.91 -3.64
CA ALA A 50 -1.02 3.71 -2.46
C ALA A 50 -1.65 5.10 -2.52
N ARG A 51 -2.03 5.64 -1.36
CA ARG A 51 -2.54 7.01 -1.24
C ARG A 51 -1.55 8.01 -1.82
N SER A 52 -2.01 8.80 -2.79
CA SER A 52 -1.15 9.71 -3.55
C SER A 52 -1.28 11.14 -3.04
N MET A 53 -0.15 11.75 -2.67
CA MET A 53 -0.11 13.17 -2.28
C MET A 53 -0.53 14.11 -3.41
N ARG A 54 -0.42 13.65 -4.67
CA ARG A 54 -0.90 14.40 -5.84
C ARG A 54 -2.41 14.35 -5.99
N ALA A 55 -3.07 13.37 -5.38
CA ALA A 55 -4.50 13.18 -5.47
C ALA A 55 -5.24 13.97 -4.37
N VAL A 56 -4.67 14.02 -3.17
CA VAL A 56 -5.29 14.63 -1.98
C VAL A 56 -5.20 16.18 -2.02
N PRO A 57 -6.28 16.92 -1.72
CA PRO A 57 -6.23 18.38 -1.58
C PRO A 57 -5.22 18.85 -0.53
N ILE A 58 -4.60 20.02 -0.76
CA ILE A 58 -3.59 20.60 0.15
C ILE A 58 -4.16 20.75 1.56
N LYS A 59 -5.32 21.40 1.67
CA LYS A 59 -6.02 21.62 2.94
C LYS A 59 -6.17 20.34 3.76
N THR A 60 -6.59 19.24 3.12
CA THR A 60 -6.77 17.94 3.78
C THR A 60 -5.45 17.41 4.35
N MET A 61 -4.36 17.40 3.57
CA MET A 61 -3.07 16.91 4.07
C MET A 61 -2.48 17.82 5.15
N VAL A 62 -2.67 19.14 5.02
CA VAL A 62 -2.25 20.13 6.04
C VAL A 62 -2.97 19.88 7.36
N GLU A 63 -4.29 19.66 7.33
CA GLU A 63 -5.09 19.35 8.53
C GLU A 63 -4.66 18.03 9.17
N GLU A 64 -4.41 16.98 8.37
CA GLU A 64 -3.89 15.70 8.86
C GLU A 64 -2.54 15.87 9.59
N VAL A 65 -1.61 16.62 9.02
CA VAL A 65 -0.26 16.85 9.60
C VAL A 65 -0.31 17.79 10.81
N ARG A 66 -1.21 18.77 10.84
CA ARG A 66 -1.37 19.65 12.01
C ARG A 66 -1.94 18.91 13.22
N ASN A 67 -2.94 18.07 12.99
CA ASN A 67 -3.69 17.42 14.06
C ASN A 67 -3.07 16.11 14.49
N ASP A 68 -2.52 15.33 13.55
CA ASP A 68 -2.05 13.97 13.83
C ASP A 68 -0.90 13.56 12.88
N PRO A 69 0.26 14.24 12.97
CA PRO A 69 1.43 13.90 12.16
C PRO A 69 2.00 12.54 12.57
N PHE A 70 2.72 11.89 11.66
CA PHE A 70 3.69 10.87 12.06
C PHE A 70 4.70 11.51 13.00
N VAL A 71 4.95 10.85 14.14
CA VAL A 71 6.03 11.15 15.07
C VAL A 71 6.80 9.85 15.27
N PRO A 72 8.13 9.81 15.01
CA PRO A 72 8.92 8.61 15.20
C PRO A 72 8.81 8.06 16.61
N TRP A 73 8.82 6.75 16.74
CA TRP A 73 8.92 6.07 18.05
C TRP A 73 10.27 5.37 18.25
N HIS A 74 11.10 5.31 17.20
CA HIS A 74 12.52 4.96 17.28
C HIS A 74 13.36 6.20 17.01
N TRP A 75 14.25 6.55 17.93
CA TRP A 75 15.09 7.75 17.85
C TRP A 75 16.55 7.38 18.03
N GLY A 76 17.08 6.66 17.04
CA GLY A 76 18.45 6.16 17.06
C GLY A 76 19.51 7.25 17.27
N LYS A 77 20.44 7.01 18.19
CA LYS A 77 21.63 7.83 18.41
C LYS A 77 22.61 7.68 17.25
N ASN A 78 23.19 8.80 16.83
CA ASN A 78 24.15 8.83 15.73
C ASN A 78 25.39 7.98 16.04
N GLN A 79 25.76 7.12 15.08
CA GLN A 79 26.95 6.27 15.13
C GLN A 79 27.40 5.89 13.71
N ARG A 80 28.55 5.22 13.57
CA ARG A 80 29.01 4.73 12.25
C ARG A 80 28.11 3.57 11.78
N GLY A 81 27.80 3.56 10.49
CA GLY A 81 26.95 2.54 9.86
C GLY A 81 25.53 3.06 9.60
N MET A 82 24.62 2.16 9.24
CA MET A 82 23.21 2.49 8.94
C MET A 82 22.26 2.20 10.10
N GLN A 83 22.73 1.52 11.15
CA GLN A 83 21.94 1.11 12.31
C GLN A 83 22.24 1.98 13.52
N ALA A 84 21.25 2.16 14.38
CA ALA A 84 21.41 2.75 15.69
C ALA A 84 21.20 1.69 16.78
N LEU A 85 22.12 1.64 17.75
CA LEU A 85 22.09 0.64 18.83
C LEU A 85 21.53 1.19 20.15
N GLU A 86 21.40 2.51 20.25
CA GLU A 86 20.94 3.21 21.45
C GLU A 86 19.94 4.31 21.07
N GLU A 87 18.97 4.56 21.94
CA GLU A 87 18.05 5.68 21.84
C GLU A 87 18.72 7.01 22.19
N CYS A 88 18.36 8.07 21.46
CA CYS A 88 18.79 9.44 21.70
C CYS A 88 17.68 10.25 22.36
N ASN A 89 17.92 10.70 23.58
CA ASN A 89 17.00 11.53 24.36
C ASN A 89 17.53 12.96 24.60
N THR A 90 18.62 13.33 23.91
CA THR A 90 19.19 14.68 24.02
C THR A 90 18.18 15.71 23.51
N ARG A 91 17.97 16.78 24.29
CA ARG A 91 17.06 17.88 23.94
C ARG A 91 17.58 18.64 22.72
N ILE A 92 16.65 19.10 21.89
CA ILE A 92 16.93 19.81 20.64
C ILE A 92 16.97 21.31 20.93
N PRO A 93 18.11 21.99 20.72
CA PRO A 93 18.20 23.45 20.88
C PRO A 93 17.25 24.16 19.92
N THR A 94 16.66 25.29 20.34
CA THR A 94 15.68 26.04 19.53
C THR A 94 16.21 27.35 18.99
N ASP A 95 17.50 27.66 19.17
CA ASP A 95 18.13 28.94 18.80
C ASP A 95 17.98 29.32 17.30
N PHE A 96 17.80 28.33 16.43
CA PHE A 96 17.63 28.52 14.98
C PHE A 96 16.15 28.67 14.55
N ILE A 97 15.21 28.48 15.47
CA ILE A 97 13.77 28.63 15.22
C ILE A 97 13.41 30.10 15.48
N PRO A 98 12.87 30.84 14.50
CA PRO A 98 12.53 32.25 14.69
C PRO A 98 11.51 32.46 15.83
N MET A 99 12.04 32.88 16.98
CA MET A 99 11.47 33.74 18.03
C MET A 99 9.96 33.63 18.34
N GLU A 100 9.47 32.45 18.70
CA GLU A 100 8.14 32.28 19.35
C GLU A 100 8.14 31.26 20.51
N LEU A 101 9.25 30.58 20.79
CA LEU A 101 9.33 29.62 21.88
C LEU A 101 9.94 30.28 23.12
N GLU A 102 9.21 30.28 24.23
CA GLU A 102 9.70 30.73 25.55
C GLU A 102 10.74 29.77 26.16
N CYS A 103 11.07 28.67 25.47
CA CYS A 103 11.99 27.63 25.91
C CYS A 103 13.18 27.48 24.95
N ASN A 104 14.38 27.37 25.50
CA ASN A 104 15.66 27.28 24.77
C ASN A 104 15.91 25.90 24.14
N ASP A 105 15.13 24.89 24.51
CA ASP A 105 15.20 23.55 23.96
C ASP A 105 13.84 22.83 23.99
N LEU A 106 13.70 21.78 23.19
CA LEU A 106 12.52 20.91 23.16
C LEU A 106 12.96 19.45 23.31
N ASP A 107 12.08 18.58 23.81
CA ASP A 107 12.32 17.16 23.59
C ASP A 107 12.14 16.78 22.10
N ARG A 108 12.54 15.55 21.76
CA ARG A 108 12.55 15.04 20.38
C ARG A 108 11.15 15.00 19.74
N GLU A 109 10.12 14.68 20.51
CA GLU A 109 8.75 14.62 19.99
C GLU A 109 8.16 16.02 19.83
N GLU A 110 8.39 16.90 20.80
CA GLU A 110 7.99 18.30 20.76
C GLU A 110 8.61 19.02 19.56
N ALA A 111 9.92 18.86 19.35
CA ALA A 111 10.65 19.44 18.23
C ALA A 111 10.10 18.94 16.88
N TRP A 112 9.84 17.63 16.76
CA TRP A 112 9.28 17.05 15.54
C TRP A 112 7.87 17.54 15.23
N ARG A 113 7.01 17.63 16.25
CA ARG A 113 5.65 18.19 16.12
C ARG A 113 5.70 19.68 15.76
N HIS A 114 6.66 20.43 16.28
CA HIS A 114 6.87 21.81 15.89
C HIS A 114 7.28 21.89 14.40
N ALA A 115 8.26 21.10 13.96
CA ALA A 115 8.66 21.03 12.55
C ALA A 115 7.50 20.66 11.62
N ALA A 116 6.66 19.69 12.02
CA ALA A 116 5.47 19.28 11.27
C ALA A 116 4.47 20.45 11.09
N ARG A 117 4.18 21.19 12.17
CA ARG A 117 3.28 22.35 12.13
C ARG A 117 3.83 23.48 11.26
N THR A 118 5.12 23.76 11.36
CA THR A 118 5.79 24.79 10.55
C THR A 118 5.77 24.41 9.06
N ALA A 119 6.10 23.16 8.72
CA ALA A 119 6.02 22.66 7.36
C ALA A 119 4.57 22.70 6.81
N ALA A 120 3.57 22.41 7.64
CA ALA A 120 2.17 22.52 7.28
C ALA A 120 1.75 23.97 7.01
N GLY A 121 2.25 24.93 7.79
CA GLY A 121 2.07 26.36 7.52
C GLY A 121 2.62 26.78 6.14
N PHE A 122 3.83 26.33 5.79
CA PHE A 122 4.38 26.59 4.46
C PHE A 122 3.58 25.90 3.35
N ALA A 123 3.16 24.64 3.52
CA ALA A 123 2.35 23.95 2.53
C ALA A 123 0.99 24.65 2.29
N GLU A 124 0.36 25.17 3.34
CA GLU A 124 -0.85 26.00 3.23
C GLU A 124 -0.58 27.30 2.47
N ALA A 125 0.46 28.05 2.83
CA ALA A 125 0.84 29.28 2.14
C ALA A 125 1.15 29.06 0.65
N PHE A 126 1.80 27.95 0.29
CA PHE A 126 1.98 27.56 -1.11
C PHE A 126 0.64 27.29 -1.80
N GLY A 127 -0.30 26.62 -1.13
CA GLY A 127 -1.65 26.42 -1.64
C GLY A 127 -2.39 27.73 -1.89
N GLU A 128 -2.33 28.68 -0.94
CA GLU A 128 -2.94 30.01 -1.04
C GLU A 128 -2.32 30.85 -2.16
N ALA A 129 -1.00 30.74 -2.37
CA ALA A 129 -0.30 31.38 -3.47
C ALA A 129 -0.60 30.73 -4.84
N GLY A 130 -1.42 29.68 -4.90
CA GLY A 130 -1.86 29.03 -6.14
C GLY A 130 -0.96 27.89 -6.63
N TYR A 131 0.01 27.42 -5.84
CA TYR A 131 0.82 26.27 -6.22
C TYR A 131 -0.01 24.98 -6.19
N HIS A 132 0.21 24.13 -7.19
CA HIS A 132 -0.49 22.85 -7.28
C HIS A 132 -0.07 21.88 -6.16
N LYS A 133 -1.04 21.07 -5.68
CA LYS A 133 -0.85 20.04 -4.64
C LYS A 133 0.32 19.08 -4.85
N GLN A 134 0.70 18.85 -6.11
CA GLN A 134 1.85 18.00 -6.45
C GLN A 134 3.20 18.54 -5.93
N VAL A 135 3.28 19.85 -5.70
CA VAL A 135 4.46 20.54 -5.15
C VAL A 135 4.24 20.81 -3.66
N ALA A 136 3.16 21.51 -3.30
CA ALA A 136 2.93 21.95 -1.93
C ALA A 136 2.91 20.78 -0.91
N ASN A 137 2.23 19.67 -1.24
CA ASN A 137 2.16 18.53 -0.33
C ASN A 137 3.52 17.84 -0.10
N ARG A 138 4.54 18.08 -0.95
CA ARG A 138 5.88 17.49 -0.75
C ARG A 138 6.59 18.08 0.44
N LEU A 139 6.27 19.31 0.83
CA LEU A 139 6.85 19.98 2.01
C LEU A 139 6.52 19.25 3.32
N ILE A 140 5.42 18.49 3.34
CA ILE A 140 4.91 17.81 4.54
C ILE A 140 5.02 16.29 4.48
N ALA A 141 5.59 15.72 3.41
CA ALA A 141 5.71 14.27 3.24
C ALA A 141 6.33 13.53 4.44
N PRO A 142 7.42 14.02 5.07
CA PRO A 142 8.04 13.34 6.21
C PRO A 142 7.11 13.13 7.42
N PHE A 143 6.04 13.91 7.53
CA PHE A 143 5.11 13.90 8.66
C PHE A 143 3.82 13.14 8.37
N THR A 144 3.72 12.46 7.23
CA THR A 144 2.46 11.87 6.76
C THR A 144 2.41 10.37 6.96
N TRP A 145 1.19 9.85 7.01
CA TRP A 145 0.90 8.42 6.99
C TRP A 145 0.40 8.00 5.61
N LYS A 146 0.61 6.73 5.27
CA LYS A 146 0.26 6.18 3.97
C LYS A 146 -0.56 4.90 4.08
N HIS A 147 -1.73 4.92 3.44
CA HIS A 147 -2.48 3.70 3.15
C HIS A 147 -1.97 3.06 1.85
N THR A 148 -1.71 1.76 1.90
CA THR A 148 -1.28 0.96 0.74
C THR A 148 -2.01 -0.36 0.69
N LEU A 149 -2.60 -0.68 -0.46
CA LEU A 149 -3.10 -2.01 -0.78
C LEU A 149 -1.96 -2.80 -1.41
N ILE A 150 -1.67 -3.98 -0.89
CA ILE A 150 -0.66 -4.89 -1.45
C ILE A 150 -1.30 -6.23 -1.74
N THR A 151 -1.10 -6.75 -2.95
CA THR A 151 -1.43 -8.13 -3.30
C THR A 151 -0.18 -8.89 -3.71
N SER A 152 0.00 -10.09 -3.18
CA SER A 152 1.16 -10.95 -3.48
C SER A 152 0.91 -12.42 -3.12
N THR A 153 1.63 -13.31 -3.80
CA THR A 153 1.82 -14.71 -3.41
C THR A 153 3.13 -14.94 -2.64
N SER A 154 4.03 -13.94 -2.61
CA SER A 154 5.41 -14.05 -2.16
C SER A 154 5.67 -13.13 -0.98
N TRP A 155 5.55 -13.67 0.24
CA TRP A 155 5.75 -12.93 1.50
C TRP A 155 7.01 -13.37 2.26
N ALA A 156 7.50 -14.59 2.03
CA ALA A 156 8.62 -15.15 2.78
C ALA A 156 9.91 -14.32 2.65
N ASN A 157 10.26 -13.87 1.45
CA ASN A 157 11.44 -13.04 1.24
C ASN A 157 11.29 -11.63 1.83
N PHE A 158 10.07 -11.07 1.82
CA PHE A 158 9.79 -9.81 2.49
C PHE A 158 10.05 -9.94 3.99
N LEU A 159 9.49 -10.97 4.63
CA LEU A 159 9.70 -11.22 6.05
C LEU A 159 11.19 -11.49 6.34
N HIS A 160 11.85 -12.35 5.57
CA HIS A 160 13.27 -12.64 5.77
C HIS A 160 14.17 -11.40 5.79
N LEU A 161 13.85 -10.39 4.97
CA LEU A 161 14.65 -9.17 4.87
C LEU A 161 14.24 -8.09 5.87
N ARG A 162 12.98 -8.06 6.31
CA ARG A 162 12.40 -6.91 7.03
C ARG A 162 12.00 -7.24 8.47
N ASP A 163 11.66 -8.49 8.74
CA ASP A 163 11.54 -9.03 10.10
C ASP A 163 12.94 -9.42 10.61
N HIS A 164 13.84 -8.44 10.63
CA HIS A 164 15.25 -8.57 10.99
C HIS A 164 15.74 -7.30 11.68
N ASP A 165 16.62 -7.42 12.66
CA ASP A 165 17.08 -6.30 13.51
C ASP A 165 17.86 -5.22 12.73
N ASP A 166 18.48 -5.58 11.61
CA ASP A 166 19.16 -4.63 10.70
C ASP A 166 18.20 -3.89 9.73
N ALA A 167 16.90 -4.17 9.76
CA ALA A 167 15.95 -3.39 8.99
C ALA A 167 15.73 -2.02 9.65
N GLU A 168 15.30 -1.02 8.86
CA GLU A 168 14.81 0.23 9.45
C GLU A 168 13.72 -0.11 10.48
N PRO A 169 13.80 0.40 11.72
CA PRO A 169 13.04 -0.17 12.83
C PRO A 169 11.52 0.03 12.70
N HIS A 170 11.03 1.10 12.07
CA HIS A 170 9.60 1.23 11.78
C HIS A 170 9.15 0.23 10.70
N PHE A 171 10.01 -0.09 9.73
CA PHE A 171 9.74 -1.11 8.73
C PHE A 171 9.80 -2.53 9.32
N HIS A 172 10.67 -2.76 10.30
CA HIS A 172 10.70 -3.99 11.09
C HIS A 172 9.39 -4.22 11.84
N ASP A 173 8.89 -3.20 12.54
CA ASP A 173 7.60 -3.25 13.24
C ASP A 173 6.44 -3.57 12.26
N LEU A 174 6.44 -2.97 11.06
CA LEU A 174 5.46 -3.30 10.03
C LEU A 174 5.59 -4.76 9.55
N ALA A 175 6.82 -5.28 9.43
CA ALA A 175 7.04 -6.67 9.01
C ALA A 175 6.52 -7.67 10.05
N ILE A 176 6.68 -7.37 11.34
CA ILE A 176 6.06 -8.14 12.44
C ILE A 176 4.53 -8.16 12.29
N MET A 177 3.90 -7.00 12.09
CA MET A 177 2.45 -6.93 11.90
C MET A 177 1.98 -7.71 10.66
N VAL A 178 2.76 -7.69 9.58
CA VAL A 178 2.49 -8.50 8.38
C VAL A 178 2.60 -9.99 8.68
N ARG A 179 3.63 -10.43 9.42
CA ARG A 179 3.79 -11.83 9.84
C ARG A 179 2.59 -12.31 10.65
N GLU A 180 2.14 -11.52 11.60
CA GLU A 180 0.97 -11.82 12.44
C GLU A 180 -0.32 -11.89 11.61
N ALA A 181 -0.53 -10.94 10.70
CA ALA A 181 -1.68 -10.93 9.80
C ALA A 181 -1.71 -12.17 8.89
N LEU A 182 -0.55 -12.61 8.39
CA LEU A 182 -0.41 -13.82 7.58
C LEU A 182 -0.69 -15.09 8.40
N ALA A 183 -0.20 -15.16 9.64
CA ALA A 183 -0.44 -16.30 10.53
C ALA A 183 -1.92 -16.45 10.90
N GLY A 184 -2.64 -15.33 11.05
CA GLY A 184 -4.08 -15.30 11.32
C GLY A 184 -4.99 -15.35 10.09
N ALA A 185 -4.44 -15.47 8.86
CA ALA A 185 -5.22 -15.34 7.64
C ALA A 185 -6.21 -16.50 7.45
N GLN A 186 -7.46 -16.15 7.11
CA GLN A 186 -8.50 -17.11 6.72
C GLN A 186 -8.63 -17.16 5.19
N TYR A 187 -8.40 -18.35 4.63
CA TYR A 187 -8.40 -18.54 3.18
C TYR A 187 -9.76 -18.99 2.66
N GLN A 188 -10.27 -18.33 1.63
CA GLN A 188 -11.29 -18.93 0.77
C GLN A 188 -10.63 -19.90 -0.23
N THR A 189 -11.25 -21.04 -0.45
CA THR A 189 -10.84 -21.97 -1.50
C THR A 189 -11.45 -21.52 -2.83
N LEU A 190 -10.64 -21.46 -3.90
CA LEU A 190 -11.07 -21.09 -5.24
C LEU A 190 -10.86 -22.26 -6.20
N LEU A 191 -11.91 -22.61 -6.95
CA LEU A 191 -11.81 -23.46 -8.13
C LEU A 191 -11.40 -22.61 -9.33
N HIS A 192 -11.07 -23.29 -10.43
CA HIS A 192 -10.89 -22.60 -11.70
C HIS A 192 -12.17 -21.86 -12.10
N GLY A 193 -12.04 -20.58 -12.49
CA GLY A 193 -13.17 -19.71 -12.80
C GLY A 193 -13.71 -18.92 -11.61
N ASP A 194 -13.35 -19.29 -10.37
CA ASP A 194 -13.57 -18.43 -9.20
C ASP A 194 -12.51 -17.33 -9.12
N TRP A 195 -12.84 -16.24 -8.42
CA TRP A 195 -11.99 -15.04 -8.39
C TRP A 195 -11.65 -14.58 -6.98
N HIS A 196 -10.38 -14.20 -6.83
CA HIS A 196 -9.89 -13.33 -5.76
C HIS A 196 -10.31 -11.90 -6.08
N LEU A 197 -11.28 -11.37 -5.33
CA LEU A 197 -11.88 -10.05 -5.55
C LEU A 197 -11.86 -9.25 -4.24
N PRO A 198 -10.77 -8.52 -3.93
CA PRO A 198 -10.70 -7.67 -2.74
C PRO A 198 -11.86 -6.67 -2.68
N TYR A 199 -12.37 -6.43 -1.47
CA TYR A 199 -13.51 -5.52 -1.21
C TYR A 199 -14.84 -5.89 -1.87
N VAL A 200 -15.00 -7.13 -2.33
CA VAL A 200 -16.29 -7.67 -2.77
C VAL A 200 -16.86 -8.60 -1.70
N THR A 201 -18.08 -8.33 -1.27
CA THR A 201 -18.75 -9.07 -0.20
C THR A 201 -19.35 -10.39 -0.70
N ARG A 202 -19.60 -11.32 0.23
CA ARG A 202 -20.30 -12.58 -0.09
C ARG A 202 -21.73 -12.36 -0.60
N GLN A 203 -22.39 -11.28 -0.17
CA GLN A 203 -23.74 -10.95 -0.62
C GLN A 203 -23.71 -10.52 -2.09
N GLU A 204 -22.82 -9.60 -2.45
CA GLU A 204 -22.67 -9.14 -3.85
C GLU A 204 -22.37 -10.30 -4.81
N LYS A 205 -21.51 -11.25 -4.40
CA LYS A 205 -21.21 -12.46 -5.19
C LYS A 205 -22.45 -13.29 -5.55
N LYS A 206 -23.55 -13.18 -4.80
CA LYS A 206 -24.81 -13.90 -5.07
C LYS A 206 -25.73 -13.18 -6.04
N PHE A 207 -25.63 -11.84 -6.12
CA PHE A 207 -26.62 -11.00 -6.80
C PHE A 207 -26.08 -10.33 -8.08
N HIS A 208 -24.78 -10.35 -8.31
CA HIS A 208 -24.17 -9.70 -9.46
C HIS A 208 -23.33 -10.67 -10.30
N SER A 209 -23.22 -10.38 -11.59
CA SER A 209 -22.38 -11.13 -12.52
C SER A 209 -20.89 -10.92 -12.22
N LEU A 210 -20.05 -11.86 -12.65
CA LEU A 210 -18.60 -11.77 -12.47
C LEU A 210 -18.01 -10.46 -13.04
N ASP A 211 -18.47 -10.02 -14.21
CA ASP A 211 -18.03 -8.75 -14.83
C ASP A 211 -18.25 -7.56 -13.89
N VAL A 212 -19.44 -7.45 -13.30
CA VAL A 212 -19.74 -6.39 -12.33
C VAL A 212 -18.85 -6.51 -11.09
N LEU A 213 -18.65 -7.72 -10.57
CA LEU A 213 -17.84 -7.94 -9.37
C LEU A 213 -16.36 -7.61 -9.58
N GLN A 214 -15.81 -7.90 -10.77
CA GLN A 214 -14.44 -7.50 -11.13
C GLN A 214 -14.32 -5.98 -11.16
N LYS A 215 -15.27 -5.28 -11.80
CA LYS A 215 -15.29 -3.82 -11.86
C LYS A 215 -15.38 -3.17 -10.49
N LEU A 216 -16.26 -3.67 -9.63
CA LEU A 216 -16.39 -3.22 -8.24
C LEU A 216 -15.08 -3.42 -7.46
N SER A 217 -14.44 -4.58 -7.60
CA SER A 217 -13.19 -4.87 -6.90
C SER A 217 -12.06 -3.91 -7.33
N VAL A 218 -11.94 -3.64 -8.63
CA VAL A 218 -10.96 -2.69 -9.19
C VAL A 218 -11.21 -1.27 -8.66
N ALA A 219 -12.45 -0.80 -8.78
CA ALA A 219 -12.83 0.54 -8.35
C ALA A 219 -12.57 0.76 -6.85
N ARG A 220 -12.94 -0.21 -6.01
CA ARG A 220 -12.71 -0.17 -4.55
C ARG A 220 -11.24 -0.29 -4.18
N SER A 221 -10.46 -1.09 -4.90
CA SER A 221 -9.00 -1.15 -4.72
C SER A 221 -8.34 0.19 -5.01
N ALA A 222 -8.83 0.91 -6.04
CA ALA A 222 -8.35 2.25 -6.37
C ALA A 222 -8.65 3.30 -5.29
N ARG A 223 -9.71 3.13 -4.47
CA ARG A 223 -10.13 4.11 -3.44
C ARG A 223 -9.09 4.35 -2.36
N ILE A 224 -8.24 3.36 -2.07
CA ILE A 224 -7.09 3.54 -1.16
C ILE A 224 -6.20 4.72 -1.60
N SER A 225 -6.22 5.09 -2.89
CA SER A 225 -5.39 6.15 -3.45
C SER A 225 -5.85 7.59 -3.11
N TYR A 226 -7.10 7.79 -2.67
CA TYR A 226 -7.72 9.12 -2.53
C TYR A 226 -8.18 9.42 -1.09
N ALA A 227 -9.10 8.60 -0.58
CA ALA A 227 -9.60 8.59 0.79
C ALA A 227 -10.18 7.18 1.02
N PRO A 228 -9.68 6.41 2.00
CA PRO A 228 -10.21 5.08 2.25
C PRO A 228 -11.69 5.20 2.66
N PHE A 229 -12.59 4.80 1.76
CA PHE A 229 -14.00 4.53 2.06
C PHE A 229 -14.92 5.72 2.38
N ASP A 230 -14.49 6.98 2.20
CA ASP A 230 -15.38 8.14 2.24
C ASP A 230 -16.10 8.38 0.89
N GLY A 231 -17.31 8.94 0.95
CA GLY A 231 -18.12 9.30 -0.23
C GLY A 231 -19.16 8.25 -0.65
N ASP A 232 -19.79 8.48 -1.80
CA ASP A 232 -20.83 7.60 -2.36
C ASP A 232 -20.22 6.27 -2.83
N ALA A 233 -20.62 5.18 -2.17
CA ALA A 233 -20.16 3.81 -2.41
C ALA A 233 -21.19 2.96 -3.17
N SER A 234 -22.19 3.60 -3.80
CA SER A 234 -23.15 2.92 -4.66
C SER A 234 -22.47 2.18 -5.81
N ILE A 235 -23.10 1.12 -6.27
CA ILE A 235 -22.57 0.28 -7.35
C ILE A 235 -22.37 1.12 -8.61
N GLU A 236 -23.31 2.02 -8.89
CA GLU A 236 -23.28 2.93 -10.02
C GLU A 236 -22.01 3.79 -10.02
N ARG A 237 -21.66 4.40 -8.87
CA ARG A 237 -20.44 5.22 -8.74
C ARG A 237 -19.16 4.41 -8.85
N GLU A 238 -19.14 3.18 -8.35
CA GLU A 238 -17.98 2.32 -8.49
C GLU A 238 -17.79 1.85 -9.95
N LEU A 239 -18.88 1.64 -10.69
CA LEU A 239 -18.82 1.37 -12.14
C LEU A 239 -18.33 2.60 -12.93
N GLU A 240 -18.85 3.79 -12.64
CA GLU A 240 -18.33 5.04 -13.23
C GLU A 240 -16.83 5.21 -12.96
N ARG A 241 -16.38 4.93 -11.73
CA ARG A 241 -14.97 4.96 -11.37
C ARG A 241 -14.17 3.94 -12.15
N TYR A 242 -14.67 2.72 -12.30
CA TYR A 242 -14.01 1.70 -13.12
C TYR A 242 -13.79 2.20 -14.55
N ASP A 243 -14.83 2.76 -15.17
CA ASP A 243 -14.77 3.25 -16.56
C ASP A 243 -13.78 4.40 -16.72
N LEU A 244 -13.68 5.30 -15.73
CA LEU A 244 -12.67 6.37 -15.71
C LEU A 244 -11.24 5.84 -15.63
N LEU A 245 -11.01 4.70 -14.96
CA LEU A 245 -9.68 4.11 -14.80
C LEU A 245 -9.33 3.24 -16.02
N VAL A 246 -10.21 2.28 -16.34
CA VAL A 246 -9.96 1.24 -17.34
C VAL A 246 -10.33 1.68 -18.76
N GLY A 247 -11.31 2.57 -18.91
CA GLY A 247 -11.70 3.15 -20.20
C GLY A 247 -10.82 4.32 -20.66
N SER A 248 -9.90 4.79 -19.81
CA SER A 248 -8.98 5.87 -20.17
C SER A 248 -7.86 5.42 -21.12
N SER A 249 -7.34 6.35 -21.91
CA SER A 249 -6.12 6.17 -22.71
C SER A 249 -5.11 7.26 -22.34
N PRO A 250 -3.98 6.92 -21.70
CA PRO A 250 -3.52 5.57 -21.36
C PRO A 250 -4.32 4.91 -20.24
N LEU A 251 -4.38 3.58 -20.27
CA LEU A 251 -5.05 2.74 -19.27
C LEU A 251 -4.46 2.97 -17.87
N HIS A 252 -5.29 3.31 -16.89
CA HIS A 252 -4.88 3.33 -15.48
C HIS A 252 -4.93 1.91 -14.88
N ALA A 253 -3.93 1.09 -15.22
CA ALA A 253 -3.98 -0.35 -15.00
C ALA A 253 -3.68 -0.80 -13.56
N SER A 254 -3.06 0.02 -12.70
CA SER A 254 -2.59 -0.45 -11.39
C SER A 254 -3.67 -1.02 -10.47
N PRO A 255 -4.94 -0.55 -10.46
CA PRO A 255 -5.97 -1.14 -9.62
C PRO A 255 -6.49 -2.50 -10.11
N THR A 256 -6.16 -2.87 -11.36
CA THR A 256 -6.51 -4.16 -11.97
C THR A 256 -5.51 -5.27 -11.64
N GLU A 257 -4.46 -4.95 -10.88
CA GLU A 257 -3.46 -5.92 -10.46
C GLU A 257 -3.86 -6.70 -9.20
N HIS A 258 -4.97 -6.35 -8.54
CA HIS A 258 -5.37 -6.95 -7.26
C HIS A 258 -6.33 -8.14 -7.43
N GLN A 259 -6.89 -8.33 -8.63
CA GLN A 259 -7.85 -9.38 -8.95
C GLN A 259 -7.17 -10.50 -9.75
N ALA A 260 -7.49 -11.75 -9.42
CA ALA A 260 -6.97 -12.90 -10.16
C ALA A 260 -7.86 -14.14 -10.01
N THR A 261 -7.74 -15.08 -10.95
CA THR A 261 -8.36 -16.41 -10.91
C THR A 261 -7.28 -17.50 -10.96
N PRO A 262 -7.47 -18.67 -10.32
CA PRO A 262 -6.54 -19.79 -10.48
C PRO A 262 -6.41 -20.21 -11.95
N ASP A 263 -5.17 -20.36 -12.42
CA ASP A 263 -4.91 -20.93 -13.74
C ASP A 263 -5.13 -22.45 -13.70
N ARG A 264 -5.45 -23.05 -14.85
CA ARG A 264 -5.51 -24.51 -14.97
C ARG A 264 -4.09 -25.06 -15.01
N GLY A 265 -3.88 -26.14 -14.27
CA GLY A 265 -2.64 -26.89 -14.30
C GLY A 265 -2.89 -28.30 -14.79
N SER A 266 -2.09 -28.76 -15.74
CA SER A 266 -2.05 -30.18 -16.09
C SER A 266 -0.97 -30.87 -15.26
N LYS A 267 -1.29 -32.04 -14.69
CA LYS A 267 -0.32 -32.94 -14.07
C LYS A 267 0.52 -33.64 -15.16
N LEU A 268 1.09 -32.88 -16.08
CA LEU A 268 2.23 -33.36 -16.84
C LEU A 268 3.40 -33.38 -15.86
N TYR A 269 3.68 -34.57 -15.32
CA TYR A 269 4.87 -34.82 -14.54
C TYR A 269 6.07 -34.63 -15.48
N LEU A 270 6.56 -33.40 -15.61
CA LEU A 270 8.00 -33.23 -15.82
C LEU A 270 8.67 -34.06 -14.73
N GLY A 271 9.72 -34.84 -15.03
CA GLY A 271 10.33 -35.79 -14.10
C GLY A 271 10.83 -35.22 -12.76
N ASN A 272 10.60 -33.93 -12.49
CA ASN A 272 10.84 -33.19 -11.27
C ASN A 272 9.57 -32.85 -10.45
N GLY A 273 8.37 -33.31 -10.85
CA GLY A 273 7.11 -33.06 -10.12
C GLY A 273 6.54 -31.64 -10.27
N LYS A 274 7.05 -30.82 -11.20
CA LYS A 274 6.57 -29.45 -11.43
C LYS A 274 5.34 -29.43 -12.34
N MET A 275 4.27 -28.78 -11.91
CA MET A 275 3.06 -28.60 -12.70
C MET A 275 3.25 -27.55 -13.80
N ILE A 276 2.69 -27.86 -14.97
CA ILE A 276 2.63 -26.96 -16.11
C ILE A 276 1.25 -26.29 -16.10
N PHE A 277 1.25 -24.97 -16.02
CA PHE A 277 0.06 -24.15 -16.09
C PHE A 277 -0.27 -23.79 -17.54
N GLU A 278 -1.55 -23.67 -17.87
CA GLU A 278 -2.03 -23.42 -19.24
C GLU A 278 -1.68 -22.00 -19.74
N ASN A 279 -1.67 -21.01 -18.84
CA ASN A 279 -1.50 -19.59 -19.16
C ASN A 279 -0.41 -18.94 -18.27
N PRO A 280 0.84 -19.47 -18.28
CA PRO A 280 1.87 -19.05 -17.32
C PRO A 280 2.25 -17.56 -17.44
N ASP A 281 2.11 -16.97 -18.62
CA ASP A 281 2.45 -15.58 -18.90
C ASP A 281 1.41 -14.58 -18.39
N LEU A 282 0.18 -15.04 -18.08
CA LEU A 282 -0.89 -14.19 -17.58
C LEU A 282 -0.86 -14.01 -16.05
N GLY A 283 0.10 -14.64 -15.36
CA GLY A 283 0.21 -14.53 -13.90
C GLY A 283 0.81 -13.23 -13.40
N GLY A 284 1.46 -12.44 -14.26
CA GLY A 284 2.19 -11.25 -13.82
C GLY A 284 3.16 -11.59 -12.69
N ASN A 285 3.12 -10.82 -11.61
CA ASN A 285 3.91 -11.05 -10.39
C ASN A 285 3.32 -12.10 -9.43
N PHE A 286 2.18 -12.71 -9.75
CA PHE A 286 1.56 -13.77 -8.92
C PHE A 286 1.97 -15.18 -9.35
N GLY A 287 2.58 -15.30 -10.53
CA GLY A 287 2.75 -16.56 -11.23
C GLY A 287 3.91 -17.44 -10.76
N PRO A 288 3.96 -18.67 -11.29
CA PRO A 288 2.92 -19.28 -12.15
C PRO A 288 1.72 -19.80 -11.33
N GLY A 289 0.56 -19.93 -11.99
CA GLY A 289 -0.64 -20.58 -11.43
C GLY A 289 -1.81 -19.67 -11.03
N TRP A 290 -1.69 -18.40 -11.36
CA TRP A 290 -2.77 -17.41 -11.33
C TRP A 290 -2.87 -16.74 -12.70
N ILE A 291 -4.05 -16.25 -13.05
CA ILE A 291 -4.29 -15.33 -14.16
C ILE A 291 -4.67 -13.98 -13.52
N GLN A 292 -3.80 -12.99 -13.61
CA GLN A 292 -4.00 -11.64 -13.08
C GLN A 292 -4.90 -10.83 -14.01
N PHE A 293 -5.90 -10.12 -13.48
CA PHE A 293 -6.90 -9.41 -14.28
C PHE A 293 -6.27 -8.37 -15.22
N ARG A 294 -5.27 -7.61 -14.75
CA ARG A 294 -4.50 -6.69 -15.61
C ARG A 294 -4.03 -7.35 -16.91
N LYS A 295 -3.53 -8.59 -16.83
CA LYS A 295 -2.96 -9.32 -17.97
C LYS A 295 -4.00 -9.78 -18.99
N THR A 296 -5.28 -9.69 -18.66
CA THR A 296 -6.37 -9.96 -19.60
C THR A 296 -6.89 -8.71 -20.30
N LEU A 297 -6.39 -7.52 -19.95
CA LEU A 297 -6.85 -6.25 -20.52
C LEU A 297 -6.06 -5.86 -21.77
N ALA A 298 -6.78 -5.43 -22.80
CA ALA A 298 -6.16 -4.84 -23.99
C ALA A 298 -5.45 -3.52 -23.63
N GLY A 299 -4.25 -3.30 -24.17
CA GLY A 299 -3.49 -2.06 -23.91
C GLY A 299 -2.80 -1.98 -22.54
N GLU A 300 -2.78 -3.06 -21.76
CA GLU A 300 -2.09 -3.09 -20.45
C GLU A 300 -0.57 -2.92 -20.52
N TYR A 301 -0.01 -3.24 -21.69
CA TYR A 301 1.41 -3.18 -21.99
C TYR A 301 1.63 -2.66 -23.40
N VAL A 302 2.54 -1.70 -23.53
CA VAL A 302 3.06 -1.21 -24.81
C VAL A 302 4.43 -1.83 -25.00
N LYS A 303 4.62 -2.54 -26.12
CA LYS A 303 5.91 -3.16 -26.46
C LYS A 303 6.94 -2.07 -26.78
N ASP A 304 8.17 -2.30 -26.35
CA ASP A 304 9.31 -1.48 -26.80
C ASP A 304 9.47 -1.60 -28.31
N ALA A 305 9.88 -0.50 -28.95
CA ALA A 305 10.30 -0.55 -30.35
C ALA A 305 11.58 -1.40 -30.44
N ALA A 306 11.60 -2.35 -31.38
CA ALA A 306 12.75 -3.21 -31.65
C ALA A 306 13.92 -2.44 -32.27
#